data_AF-A0A2S7X3I9-F1
#
_entry.id   AF-A0A2S7X3I9-F1
#
_cell.length_a   1.000
_cell.length_b   1.000
_cell.length_c   1.000
_cell.angle_alpha   90.00
_cell.angle_beta   90.00
_cell.angle_gamma   90.00
#
_symmetry.space_group_name_H-M   'P 1'
#
loop_
_entity.id
_entity.type
_entity.pdbx_description
1 polymer ?
#
loop_
_entity_poly.entity_id
_entity_poly.type
_entity_poly.pdbx_seq_one_letter_code
_entity_poly.pdbx_strand_id
1 'polypeptide(L)' 'MPPHNLEAELNVISGLLHNNVAWNEVSHYLHRDMFYGAVYRHLFDSLAALLVFNKVVTLGMLISELDKRG' A
#
# COMPACT_ATOMS: atom_id res chain seq x y z
N MET A 1 -20.55 -11.11 -7.13
CA MET A 1 -19.50 -10.32 -6.44
C MET A 1 -18.17 -10.97 -6.76
N PRO A 2 -17.16 -10.24 -7.27
CA PRO A 2 -15.84 -10.81 -7.53
C PRO A 2 -15.26 -11.41 -6.24
N PRO A 3 -14.51 -12.53 -6.33
CA PRO A 3 -13.79 -13.04 -5.18
C PRO A 3 -12.77 -11.99 -4.74
N HIS A 4 -12.83 -11.61 -3.47
CA HIS A 4 -11.85 -10.73 -2.83
C HIS A 4 -11.49 -11.36 -1.47
N ASN A 5 -10.26 -11.13 -1.03
CA ASN A 5 -9.82 -11.53 0.29
C ASN A 5 -9.27 -10.30 1.01
N LEU A 6 -10.10 -9.73 1.87
CA LEU A 6 -9.76 -8.56 2.66
C LEU A 6 -8.51 -8.77 3.53
N GLU A 7 -8.36 -9.97 4.09
CA GLU A 7 -7.19 -10.33 4.90
C GLU A 7 -5.92 -10.31 4.04
N ALA A 8 -5.98 -10.83 2.81
CA ALA A 8 -4.85 -10.79 1.89
C ALA A 8 -4.49 -9.35 1.49
N GLU A 9 -5.46 -8.50 1.22
CA GLU A 9 -5.25 -7.07 0.91
C GLU A 9 -4.52 -6.35 2.08
N LEU A 10 -5.01 -6.53 3.30
CA LEU A 10 -4.40 -5.96 4.50
C LEU A 10 -3.00 -6.53 4.79
N ASN A 11 -2.79 -7.81 4.53
CA ASN A 11 -1.49 -8.47 4.72
C ASN A 11 -0.44 -7.91 3.75
N VAL A 12 -0.81 -7.62 2.50
CA VAL A 12 0.11 -6.97 1.54
C VAL A 12 0.49 -5.57 2.02
N ILE A 13 -0.49 -4.76 2.44
CA ILE A 13 -0.24 -3.38 2.87
C ILE A 13 0.61 -3.34 4.16
N SER A 14 0.22 -4.13 5.16
CA SER A 14 0.96 -4.20 6.44
C SER A 14 2.35 -4.80 6.25
N GLY A 15 2.48 -5.81 5.39
CA GLY A 15 3.76 -6.42 5.02
C GLY A 15 4.72 -5.42 4.37
N LEU A 16 4.24 -4.62 3.41
CA LEU A 16 5.03 -3.55 2.79
C LEU A 16 5.40 -2.43 3.76
N LEU A 17 4.52 -2.10 4.69
CA LEU A 17 4.80 -1.09 5.71
C LEU A 17 5.86 -1.58 6.72
N HIS A 18 5.83 -2.86 7.07
CA HIS A 18 6.81 -3.47 7.98
C HIS A 18 8.14 -3.77 7.29
N ASN A 19 8.10 -4.18 6.03
CA ASN A 19 9.24 -4.54 5.21
C ASN A 19 9.30 -3.67 3.94
N ASN A 20 9.69 -2.40 4.10
CA ASN A 20 9.72 -1.46 2.98
C ASN A 20 10.67 -1.91 1.85
N VAL A 21 11.75 -2.64 2.17
CA VAL A 21 12.73 -3.06 1.16
C VAL A 21 12.16 -4.09 0.18
N ALA A 22 11.11 -4.81 0.56
CA ALA A 22 10.41 -5.74 -0.32
C ALA A 22 9.78 -5.04 -1.54
N TRP A 23 9.52 -3.73 -1.46
CA TRP A 23 8.92 -2.95 -2.56
C TRP A 23 9.69 -3.11 -3.88
N ASN A 24 11.02 -3.15 -3.83
CA ASN A 24 11.86 -3.32 -5.02
C ASN A 24 11.64 -4.67 -5.72
N GLU A 25 11.27 -5.69 -4.96
CA GLU A 25 11.02 -7.03 -5.48
C GLU A 25 9.57 -7.17 -5.96
N VAL A 26 8.62 -6.68 -5.19
CA VAL A 26 7.20 -6.98 -5.41
C VAL A 26 6.42 -5.93 -6.20
N SER A 27 6.93 -4.70 -6.32
CA SER A 27 6.20 -3.59 -6.95
C SER A 27 5.77 -3.87 -8.39
N HIS A 28 6.57 -4.65 -9.13
CA HIS A 28 6.24 -5.06 -10.50
C HIS A 28 5.01 -5.98 -10.61
N TYR A 29 4.67 -6.66 -9.52
CA TYR A 29 3.54 -7.59 -9.45
C TYR A 29 2.31 -6.97 -8.80
N LEU A 30 2.43 -5.82 -8.15
CA LEU A 30 1.34 -5.19 -7.42
C LEU A 30 0.70 -4.08 -8.25
N HIS A 31 -0.62 -4.14 -8.39
CA HIS A 31 -1.40 -3.09 -9.04
C HIS A 31 -2.55 -2.66 -8.13
N ARG A 32 -2.95 -1.38 -8.20
CA ARG A 32 -4.06 -0.87 -7.37
C ARG A 32 -5.34 -1.66 -7.56
N ASP A 33 -5.58 -2.19 -8.77
CA ASP A 33 -6.79 -2.95 -9.08
C ASP A 33 -6.84 -4.34 -8.43
N MET A 34 -5.77 -4.77 -7.77
CA MET A 34 -5.76 -5.96 -6.91
C MET A 34 -6.49 -5.72 -5.58
N PHE A 35 -6.78 -4.46 -5.23
CA PHE A 35 -7.48 -4.08 -4.01
C PHE A 35 -8.93 -3.75 -4.33
N TYR A 36 -9.87 -4.45 -3.69
CA TYR A 36 -11.29 -4.35 -4.02
C TYR A 36 -11.89 -3.01 -3.55
N GLY A 37 -11.66 -2.67 -2.28
CA GLY A 37 -12.24 -1.47 -1.66
C GLY A 37 -11.55 -0.19 -2.14
N ALA A 38 -12.32 0.88 -2.35
CA ALA A 38 -11.76 2.21 -2.66
C ALA A 38 -10.75 2.67 -1.59
N VAL A 39 -11.06 2.41 -0.31
CA VAL A 39 -10.18 2.71 0.83
C VAL A 39 -8.83 2.00 0.70
N TYR A 40 -8.81 0.71 0.37
CA TYR A 40 -7.57 -0.07 0.23
C TYR A 40 -6.76 0.33 -1.01
N ARG A 41 -7.44 0.72 -2.09
CA ARG A 41 -6.80 1.33 -3.26
C ARG A 41 -6.08 2.62 -2.91
N HIS A 42 -6.76 3.52 -2.20
CA HIS A 42 -6.16 4.77 -1.74
C HIS A 42 -4.99 4.54 -0.77
N LEU A 43 -5.12 3.58 0.14
CA LEU A 43 -4.06 3.22 1.07
C LEU A 43 -2.82 2.67 0.35
N PHE A 44 -3.04 1.76 -0.62
CA PHE A 44 -1.97 1.22 -1.46
C PHE A 44 -1.30 2.31 -2.30
N ASP A 45 -2.06 3.17 -2.98
CA ASP A 45 -1.52 4.23 -3.82
C ASP A 45 -0.64 5.22 -3.01
N SER A 46 -1.08 5.58 -1.81
CA SER A 46 -0.31 6.45 -0.91
C SER A 46 0.97 5.77 -0.43
N LEU A 47 0.89 4.51 -0.01
CA LEU A 47 2.05 3.74 0.42
C LEU A 47 3.05 3.53 -0.74
N ALA A 48 2.58 3.16 -1.91
CA ALA A 48 3.39 2.98 -3.12
C ALA A 48 4.10 4.28 -3.51
N ALA A 49 3.40 5.42 -3.49
CA ALA A 49 4.00 6.72 -3.77
C ALA A 49 5.13 7.05 -2.78
N LEU A 50 4.95 6.76 -1.49
CA LEU A 50 6.01 6.96 -0.49
C LEU A 50 7.20 6.01 -0.70
N LEU A 51 6.94 4.74 -1.00
CA LEU A 51 7.97 3.71 -1.20
C LEU A 51 8.81 3.92 -2.47
N VAL A 52 8.25 4.57 -3.49
CA VAL A 52 9.00 4.92 -4.72
C VAL A 52 10.13 5.92 -4.44
N PHE A 53 9.96 6.84 -3.49
CA PHE A 53 10.92 7.93 -3.25
C PHE A 53 11.71 7.80 -1.94
N ASN A 54 11.23 7.01 -0.97
CA ASN A 54 11.84 6.92 0.36
C ASN A 54 12.43 5.55 0.63
N LYS A 55 13.62 5.53 1.26
CA LYS A 55 14.26 4.29 1.72
C LYS A 55 13.56 3.65 2.92
N VAL A 56 12.82 4.45 3.71
CA VAL A 56 12.08 4.02 4.89
C VAL A 56 10.76 4.77 4.93
N VAL A 57 9.66 4.05 5.06
CA VAL A 57 8.31 4.59 5.18
C VAL A 57 7.75 4.18 6.53
N THR A 58 7.27 5.15 7.30
CA THR A 58 6.66 4.90 8.61
C THR A 58 5.14 5.04 8.54
N LEU A 59 4.43 4.48 9.52
CA LEU A 59 2.98 4.66 9.64
C LEU A 59 2.60 6.14 9.73
N GLY A 60 3.38 6.96 10.45
CA GLY A 60 3.14 8.40 10.57
C GLY A 60 3.25 9.13 9.22
N MET A 61 4.22 8.75 8.38
CA MET A 61 4.33 9.29 7.02
C MET A 61 3.13 8.89 6.16
N LEU A 62 2.68 7.64 6.26
CA LEU A 62 1.50 7.16 5.54
C LEU A 62 0.23 7.91 5.98
N ILE A 63 0.03 8.11 7.28
CA ILE A 63 -1.09 8.90 7.80
C ILE A 63 -1.03 10.33 7.26
N SER A 64 0.14 10.98 7.34
CA SER A 64 0.32 12.34 6.81
C SER A 64 0.06 12.43 5.30
N GLU A 65 0.42 11.40 4.54
CA GLU A 65 0.16 11.35 3.10
C GLU A 65 -1.33 11.13 2.78
N LEU A 66 -2.04 10.34 3.59
CA LEU A 66 -3.48 10.17 3.48
C LEU A 66 -4.23 11.47 3.80
N ASP A 67 -3.82 12.19 4.85
CA ASP A 67 -4.41 13.48 5.22
C ASP A 67 -4.26 14.55 4.13
N LYS A 68 -3.17 14.51 3.34
CA LYS A 68 -2.97 15.42 2.20
C LYS A 68 -3.85 15.09 0.99
N ARG A 69 -4.32 13.85 0.89
CA ARG A 69 -5.08 13.33 -0.26
C ARG A 69 -6.59 13.30 -0.03
N GLY A 70 -7.04 13.53 1.21
CA GLY A 70 -8.44 13.74 1.59
C GLY A 70 -8.82 15.22 1.61
#